data_AF-X1S982-F1
#
_entry.id   AF-X1S982-F1
#
_cell.length_a   1.000
_cell.length_b   1.000
_cell.length_c   1.000
_cell.angle_alpha   90.00
_cell.angle_beta   90.00
_cell.angle_gamma   90.00
#
_symmetry.space_group_name_H-M   'P 1'
#
loop_
_entity.id
_entity.type
_entity.pdbx_description
1 polymer ?
#
loop_
_entity_poly.entity_id
_entity_poly.type
_entity_poly.pdbx_seq_one_letter_code
_entity_poly.pdbx_strand_id
1 'polypeptide(L)' 'MLGTAVVVIRGKEWSVDVATTPEELLAGLAGVASIPANTGMLFDLGAEQIITVTAEEMLFPVDVIFIDSG' A
#
# COMPACT_ATOMS: atom_id res chain seq x y z
N MET A 1 3.70 -0.98 -14.47
CA MET A 1 3.36 -2.38 -14.11
C MET A 1 3.80 -2.50 -12.68
N LEU A 2 2.86 -2.62 -11.76
CA LEU A 2 3.18 -2.68 -10.33
C LEU A 2 4.06 -3.90 -10.07
N GLY A 3 5.10 -3.73 -9.26
CA GLY A 3 5.83 -4.87 -8.70
C GLY A 3 4.89 -5.65 -7.77
N THR A 4 5.22 -6.91 -7.47
CA THR A 4 4.50 -7.66 -6.44
C THR A 4 5.47 -8.13 -5.36
N ALA A 5 5.01 -8.18 -4.12
CA ALA A 5 5.79 -8.62 -2.98
C ALA A 5 4.93 -9.39 -1.98
N VAL A 6 5.60 -10.03 -1.01
CA VAL A 6 4.95 -10.60 0.18
C VAL A 6 5.39 -9.82 1.40
N VAL A 7 4.44 -9.25 2.12
CA VAL A 7 4.67 -8.57 3.39
C VAL A 7 4.30 -9.51 4.53
N VAL A 8 5.20 -9.65 5.51
CA VAL A 8 4.99 -10.52 6.68
C VAL A 8 4.91 -9.70 7.95
N ILE A 9 3.75 -9.69 8.61
CA ILE A 9 3.53 -8.96 9.87
C ILE A 9 3.10 -9.96 10.94
N ARG A 10 3.93 -10.11 11.98
CA ARG A 10 3.69 -11.05 13.10
C ARG A 10 3.33 -12.47 12.62
N GLY A 11 3.98 -12.95 11.56
CA GLY A 11 3.78 -14.29 10.99
C GLY A 11 2.54 -14.47 10.13
N LYS A 12 1.79 -13.40 9.83
CA LYS A 12 0.76 -13.38 8.79
C LYS A 12 1.35 -12.82 7.50
N GLU A 13 0.85 -13.28 6.37
CA GLU A 13 1.35 -12.90 5.04
C GLU A 13 0.28 -12.15 4.26
N TRP A 14 0.72 -11.14 3.50
CA TRP A 14 -0.08 -10.40 2.55
C TRP A 14 0.63 -10.37 1.20
N SER A 15 -0.06 -10.76 0.13
CA SER A 15 0.42 -10.54 -1.23
C SER A 15 0.05 -9.13 -1.66
N VAL A 16 1.05 -8.28 -1.92
CA VAL A 16 0.84 -6.86 -2.16
C VAL A 16 1.33 -6.44 -3.53
N ASP A 17 0.63 -5.49 -4.13
CA ASP A 17 1.17 -4.68 -5.22
C ASP A 17 2.12 -3.63 -4.64
N VAL A 18 3.22 -3.33 -5.34
CA VAL A 18 4.25 -2.39 -4.90
C VAL A 18 4.18 -1.14 -5.76
N ALA A 19 3.82 -0.02 -5.13
CA ALA A 19 3.83 1.31 -5.73
C ALA A 19 5.20 1.96 -5.47
N THR A 20 5.90 2.34 -6.55
CA THR A 20 7.26 2.92 -6.48
C THR A 20 7.37 4.23 -7.24
N THR A 21 6.54 4.42 -8.26
CA THR A 21 6.55 5.67 -9.04
C THR A 21 5.64 6.72 -8.41
N PRO A 22 5.88 8.02 -8.62
CA PRO A 22 5.01 9.07 -8.10
C PRO A 22 3.53 8.90 -8.49
N GLU A 23 3.25 8.43 -9.71
CA GLU A 23 1.88 8.18 -10.18
C GLU A 23 1.23 7.03 -9.41
N GLU A 24 1.94 5.93 -9.17
CA GLU A 24 1.45 4.79 -8.39
C GLU A 24 1.24 5.17 -6.91
N LEU A 25 2.17 5.94 -6.34
CA LEU A 25 2.08 6.41 -4.94
C LEU A 25 0.89 7.36 -4.73
N LEU A 26 0.59 8.22 -5.71
CA LEU A 26 -0.57 9.13 -5.66
C LEU A 26 -1.89 8.40 -5.93
N ALA A 27 -1.90 7.45 -6.86
CA ALA A 27 -3.12 6.71 -7.21
C ALA A 27 -3.53 5.75 -6.09
N GLY A 28 -2.59 5.02 -5.51
CA GLY A 28 -2.87 4.06 -4.45
C GLY A 28 -3.99 3.07 -4.84
N LEU A 29 -5.03 3.01 -4.01
CA LEU A 29 -6.24 2.20 -4.24
C LEU A 29 -7.46 3.06 -4.63
N ALA A 30 -7.26 4.31 -5.06
CA ALA A 30 -8.34 5.20 -5.48
C ALA A 30 -9.16 4.56 -6.61
N GLY A 31 -10.49 4.61 -6.48
CA GLY A 31 -11.41 4.03 -7.46
C GLY A 31 -11.44 2.50 -7.53
N VAL A 32 -10.60 1.79 -6.76
CA VAL A 32 -10.64 0.32 -6.67
C VAL A 32 -11.88 -0.08 -5.86
N ALA A 33 -12.73 -0.92 -6.44
CA ALA A 33 -13.99 -1.32 -5.81
C ALA A 33 -13.80 -2.22 -4.57
N SER A 34 -12.77 -3.07 -4.60
CA SER A 34 -12.42 -4.00 -3.52
C SER A 34 -11.05 -4.61 -3.77
N ILE A 35 -10.41 -5.11 -2.72
CA ILE A 35 -9.24 -6.00 -2.81
C ILE A 35 -9.55 -7.38 -2.20
N PRO A 36 -8.91 -8.47 -2.68
CA PRO A 36 -9.02 -9.78 -2.04
C PRO A 36 -8.52 -9.79 -0.59
N ALA A 37 -8.99 -10.75 0.20
CA ALA A 37 -8.46 -10.96 1.55
C ALA A 37 -6.97 -11.32 1.51
N ASN A 38 -6.21 -10.86 2.51
CA ASN A 38 -4.75 -11.02 2.61
C ASN A 38 -3.99 -10.45 1.40
N THR A 39 -4.53 -9.39 0.81
CA THR A 39 -3.82 -8.57 -0.17
C THR A 39 -3.77 -7.12 0.27
N GLY A 40 -3.02 -6.30 -0.44
CA GLY A 40 -2.93 -4.87 -0.18
C GLY A 40 -1.99 -4.19 -1.17
N MET A 41 -1.57 -2.98 -0.80
CA MET A 41 -0.57 -2.23 -1.52
C MET A 41 0.53 -1.80 -0.57
N LEU A 42 1.79 -1.96 -1.00
CA LEU A 42 2.97 -1.44 -0.33
C LEU A 42 3.44 -0.20 -1.07
N PHE A 43 3.52 0.92 -0.36
CA PHE A 43 4.08 2.16 -0.84
C PHE A 43 5.58 2.17 -0.50
N ASP A 44 6.43 1.95 -1.50
CA ASP A 44 7.88 2.07 -1.34
C ASP A 44 8.30 3.50 -1.68
N LEU A 45 8.64 4.25 -0.64
CA LEU A 45 8.98 5.68 -0.73
C LEU A 45 10.44 5.92 -1.15
N GLY A 46 11.27 4.87 -1.21
CA GLY A 46 12.71 4.94 -1.51
C GLY A 46 13.58 5.58 -0.41
N ALA A 47 12.99 6.32 0.54
CA ALA A 47 13.66 6.90 1.71
C ALA A 47 12.65 7.21 2.82
N GLU A 48 13.12 7.23 4.07
CA GLU A 48 12.32 7.67 5.23
C GLU A 48 11.90 9.14 5.10
N GLN A 49 10.61 9.38 5.30
CA GLN A 49 10.04 10.72 5.25
C GLN A 49 8.69 10.77 5.96
N ILE A 50 8.27 11.97 6.34
CA ILE A 50 6.91 12.20 6.84
C ILE A 50 5.97 12.25 5.65
N ILE A 51 4.97 11.37 5.65
CA ILE A 51 3.92 11.34 4.62
C ILE A 51 2.55 11.65 5.20
N THR A 52 1.65 12.10 4.34
CA THR A 52 0.22 12.19 4.62
C THR A 52 -0.51 11.21 3.72
N VAL A 53 -1.37 10.38 4.31
CA VAL A 53 -2.25 9.46 3.58
C VAL A 53 -3.67 10.01 3.65
N THR A 54 -4.35 10.11 2.51
CA THR A 54 -5.75 10.52 2.43
C THR A 54 -6.60 9.33 1.97
N ALA A 55 -7.88 9.34 2.33
CA ALA A 55 -8.87 8.37 1.85
C ALA A 55 -9.71 8.94 0.69
N GLU A 56 -9.15 9.89 -0.05
CA GLU A 56 -9.83 10.48 -1.21
C GLU A 56 -10.07 9.40 -2.27
N GLU A 57 -11.30 9.36 -2.82
CA GLU A 57 -11.73 8.36 -3.81
C GLU A 57 -11.62 6.87 -3.38
N MET A 58 -11.44 6.59 -2.09
CA MET A 58 -11.50 5.23 -1.56
C MET A 58 -12.95 4.72 -1.52
N LEU A 59 -13.18 3.53 -2.09
CA LEU A 59 -14.52 2.93 -2.19
C LEU A 59 -14.81 1.88 -1.10
N PHE A 60 -13.81 1.54 -0.28
CA PHE A 60 -13.93 0.58 0.82
C PHE A 60 -12.98 0.96 1.96
N PRO A 61 -13.29 0.58 3.22
CA PRO A 61 -12.42 0.87 4.36
C PRO A 61 -11.13 0.06 4.28
N VAL A 62 -10.02 0.70 4.67
CA VAL A 62 -8.69 0.08 4.75
C VAL A 62 -8.00 0.46 6.04
N ASP A 63 -7.14 -0.41 6.52
CA ASP A 63 -6.18 -0.10 7.57
C ASP A 63 -4.87 0.37 6.92
N VAL A 64 -4.25 1.41 7.49
CA VAL A 64 -2.94 1.92 7.05
C VAL A 64 -1.92 1.59 8.12
N ILE A 65 -0.85 0.91 7.72
CA ILE A 65 0.27 0.55 8.59
C ILE A 65 1.51 1.30 8.11
N PHE A 66 2.06 2.16 8.97
CA PHE A 66 3.34 2.82 8.72
C PHE A 66 4.48 1.91 9.18
N ILE A 67 5.49 1.74 8.32
CA ILE A 67 6.64 0.86 8.53
C ILE A 67 7.89 1.73 8.46
N ASP A 68 8.79 1.60 9.44
CA ASP A 68 10.11 2.24 9.44
C ASP A 68 11.16 1.35 8.76
N SER A 69 12.35 1.89 8.49
CA SER A 69 13.42 1.10 7.84
C SER A 69 14.17 0.15 8.78
N GLY A 70 13.93 0.25 10.10
CA GLY A 70 14.50 -0.61 11.16
C GLY A 70 15.42 0.10 12.14
#